data_AF-A0A3B0J9X6-F1
#
_entry.id   AF-A0A3B0J9X6-F1
#
_cell.length_a   1.000
_cell.length_b   1.000
_cell.length_c   1.000
_cell.angle_alpha   90.00
_cell.angle_beta   90.00
_cell.angle_gamma   90.00
#
_symmetry.space_group_name_H-M   'P 1'
#
loop_
_entity.id
_entity.type
_entity.pdbx_description
1 polymer ?
#
loop_
_entity_poly.entity_id
_entity_poly.type
_entity_poly.pdbx_seq_one_letter_code
_entity_poly.pdbx_strand_id
1 'polypeptide(L)'
;MMTTWWCRISRSVLITLWLGLLMAGAPPAALGGNVLAVYPHFGFSHFKVVMPILNELARRGHNLTVISYVKHPQAEQWPNYEQLLISQPGEDQSSTTINLVPLTEHTPTRSLGTLFREYYSLHSEGQKTCERLYASGHVETVFKRHQTQPYDLLLTEYFNSDCQLALAKLMNLPIIGLSTCALMPYYYDRIDLPDTPSFIQSEFVGFAGALSWDERLVNFIQAKVLKLLYRYHSNRADNALVSRHLGIEVDVDEVARTQTAFIFGNQHYSLMGSRPQSLQFVEVGGVHLTSQAAQELPANIAQFIDQSEVPIIFFSWGSMVRISSIDEDKLAAIVEALERQPLRVIWKWEAEEKPKLDADKFLFVKWAPQLALLCELLQMRPFC
;
A
#
# COMPACT_ATOMS: atom_id res chain seq x y z
N MET A 1 33.78 2.18 75.77
CA MET A 1 34.94 1.50 75.15
C MET A 1 34.37 0.50 74.16
N MET A 2 34.77 0.59 72.89
CA MET A 2 34.50 -0.35 71.78
C MET A 2 33.06 -0.46 71.26
N THR A 3 32.76 -0.53 69.96
CA THR A 3 33.48 -0.29 68.70
C THR A 3 32.41 -0.32 67.59
N THR A 4 32.59 0.53 66.60
CA THR A 4 31.84 0.66 65.34
C THR A 4 31.77 -0.66 64.56
N TRP A 5 30.58 -1.26 64.47
CA TRP A 5 30.27 -2.34 63.51
C TRP A 5 29.75 -1.73 62.20
N TRP A 6 30.64 -1.15 61.41
CA TRP A 6 30.36 -0.88 60.00
C TRP A 6 30.72 -2.13 59.21
N CYS A 7 29.71 -2.88 58.78
CA CYS A 7 29.87 -3.98 57.83
C CYS A 7 30.61 -3.47 56.58
N ARG A 8 31.86 -3.91 56.39
CA ARG A 8 32.58 -3.77 55.12
C ARG A 8 31.89 -4.67 54.09
N ILE A 9 30.92 -4.12 53.38
CA ILE A 9 30.44 -4.74 52.15
C ILE A 9 31.64 -4.76 51.19
N SER A 10 32.09 -5.97 50.83
CA SER A 10 33.22 -6.15 49.90
C SER A 10 32.90 -5.47 48.56
N ARG A 11 33.90 -4.81 47.96
CA ARG A 11 33.79 -4.27 46.58
C ARG A 11 33.26 -5.32 45.60
N SER A 12 33.59 -6.59 45.80
CA SER A 12 33.11 -7.70 44.98
C SER A 12 31.60 -7.90 45.07
N VAL A 13 31.00 -7.69 46.25
CA VAL A 13 29.54 -7.80 46.48
C VAL A 13 28.80 -6.63 45.83
N LEU A 14 29.38 -5.44 45.87
CA LEU A 14 28.82 -4.28 45.16
C LEU A 14 28.91 -4.47 43.64
N ILE A 15 30.03 -5.00 43.12
CA ILE A 15 30.19 -5.27 41.69
C ILE A 15 29.22 -6.35 41.21
N THR A 16 29.01 -7.43 41.97
CA THR A 16 28.03 -8.46 41.61
C THR A 16 26.59 -7.96 41.69
N LEU A 17 26.26 -7.12 42.67
CA LEU A 17 24.95 -6.46 42.74
C LEU A 17 24.73 -5.50 41.57
N TRP A 18 25.76 -4.74 41.18
CA TRP A 18 25.72 -3.84 40.01
C TRP A 18 25.60 -4.60 38.69
N LEU A 19 26.32 -5.71 38.51
CA LEU A 19 26.17 -6.60 37.34
C LEU A 19 24.79 -7.27 37.31
N GLY A 20 24.25 -7.67 38.46
CA GLY A 20 22.88 -8.20 38.56
C GLY A 20 21.82 -7.15 38.20
N LEU A 21 22.00 -5.90 38.63
CA LEU A 21 21.13 -4.77 38.26
C LEU A 21 21.25 -4.38 36.78
N LEU A 22 22.45 -4.48 36.18
CA LEU A 22 22.66 -4.27 34.73
C LEU A 22 21.98 -5.37 33.90
N MET A 23 22.01 -6.62 34.36
CA MET A 23 21.31 -7.74 33.70
C MET A 23 19.79 -7.71 33.92
N ALA A 24 19.32 -7.21 35.07
CA ALA A 24 17.89 -7.00 35.35
C ALA A 24 17.31 -5.74 34.68
N GLY A 25 18.18 -4.80 34.28
CA GLY A 25 17.84 -3.60 33.51
C GLY A 25 17.95 -3.75 32.00
N ALA A 26 18.47 -4.89 31.52
CA ALA A 26 18.31 -5.24 30.10
C ALA A 26 16.81 -5.46 29.87
N PRO A 27 16.16 -4.71 28.94
CA PRO A 27 14.79 -5.05 28.57
C PRO A 27 14.79 -6.54 28.21
N PRO A 28 13.81 -7.33 28.67
CA PRO A 28 13.67 -8.70 28.18
C PRO A 28 13.76 -8.63 26.67
N ALA A 29 14.58 -9.47 26.05
CA ALA A 29 14.62 -9.57 24.59
C ALA A 29 13.16 -9.62 24.14
N ALA A 30 12.68 -8.55 23.50
CA ALA A 30 11.29 -8.48 23.11
C ALA A 30 11.12 -9.68 22.19
N LEU A 31 10.36 -10.68 22.65
CA LEU A 31 10.06 -11.85 21.85
C LEU A 31 9.24 -11.32 20.69
N GLY A 32 9.90 -11.06 19.56
CA GLY A 32 9.25 -10.62 18.35
C GLY A 32 8.31 -11.73 17.90
N GLY A 33 7.05 -11.37 17.65
CA GLY A 33 6.07 -12.29 17.08
C GLY A 33 6.45 -12.75 15.67
N ASN A 34 5.93 -13.91 15.28
CA ASN A 34 6.03 -14.49 13.94
C ASN A 34 4.85 -14.02 13.09
N VAL A 35 5.11 -13.18 12.09
CA VAL A 35 4.07 -12.58 11.25
C VAL A 35 4.10 -13.19 9.87
N LEU A 36 2.94 -13.66 9.41
CA LEU A 36 2.71 -13.99 8.01
C LEU A 36 2.12 -12.76 7.32
N ALA A 37 2.79 -12.26 6.30
CA ALA A 37 2.33 -11.13 5.51
C ALA A 37 2.02 -11.57 4.07
N VAL A 38 0.83 -11.25 3.54
CA VAL A 38 0.39 -11.71 2.21
C VAL A 38 -0.12 -10.55 1.37
N TYR A 39 0.62 -10.20 0.31
CA TYR A 39 0.40 -9.06 -0.58
C TYR A 39 0.48 -9.48 -2.06
N PRO A 40 -0.55 -10.16 -2.58
CA PRO A 40 -0.50 -10.79 -3.90
C PRO A 40 -0.73 -9.81 -5.06
N HIS A 41 -1.21 -8.59 -4.79
CA HIS A 41 -1.45 -7.60 -5.82
C HIS A 41 -0.13 -7.12 -6.45
N PHE A 42 -0.12 -6.95 -7.78
CA PHE A 42 1.09 -6.68 -8.54
C PHE A 42 1.48 -5.19 -8.59
N GLY A 43 0.59 -4.29 -8.21
CA GLY A 43 0.84 -2.86 -8.20
C GLY A 43 1.93 -2.46 -7.20
N PHE A 44 3.05 -1.93 -7.70
CA PHE A 44 4.11 -1.38 -6.86
C PHE A 44 3.58 -0.29 -5.91
N SER A 45 2.61 0.51 -6.35
CA SER A 45 1.97 1.55 -5.53
C SER A 45 1.30 0.99 -4.28
N HIS A 46 0.72 -0.21 -4.35
CA HIS A 46 0.09 -0.86 -3.21
C HIS A 46 1.15 -1.36 -2.23
N PHE A 47 2.13 -2.11 -2.74
CA PHE A 47 3.18 -2.67 -1.88
C PHE A 47 4.08 -1.58 -1.27
N LYS A 48 4.32 -0.47 -1.98
CA LYS A 48 5.07 0.69 -1.46
C LYS A 48 4.46 1.25 -0.17
N VAL A 49 3.13 1.25 -0.05
CA VAL A 49 2.44 1.75 1.15
C VAL A 49 2.77 0.90 2.38
N VAL A 50 2.98 -0.40 2.19
CA VAL A 50 3.13 -1.36 3.30
C VAL A 50 4.59 -1.61 3.69
N MET A 51 5.54 -1.35 2.77
CA MET A 51 6.98 -1.53 3.03
C MET A 51 7.47 -0.90 4.35
N PRO A 52 7.12 0.35 4.71
CA PRO A 52 7.57 0.94 5.98
C PRO A 52 7.06 0.19 7.21
N ILE A 53 5.84 -0.35 7.16
CA ILE A 53 5.26 -1.14 8.25
C ILE A 53 6.02 -2.45 8.41
N LEU A 54 6.31 -3.14 7.30
CA LEU A 54 7.10 -4.37 7.32
C LEU A 54 8.53 -4.13 7.81
N ASN A 55 9.18 -3.06 7.33
CA ASN A 55 10.50 -2.64 7.81
C ASN A 55 10.50 -2.38 9.32
N GLU A 56 9.50 -1.67 9.84
CA GLU A 56 9.42 -1.35 11.27
C GLU A 56 9.16 -2.60 12.12
N LEU A 57 8.34 -3.54 11.64
CA LEU A 57 8.16 -4.84 12.31
C LEU A 57 9.47 -5.63 12.36
N ALA A 58 10.19 -5.71 11.24
CA ALA A 58 11.49 -6.37 11.19
C ALA A 58 12.50 -5.68 12.13
N ARG A 59 12.57 -4.33 12.11
CA ARG A 59 13.42 -3.54 13.00
C ARG A 59 13.13 -3.78 14.48
N ARG A 60 11.87 -4.02 14.84
CA ARG A 60 11.44 -4.33 16.22
C ARG A 60 11.67 -5.79 16.62
N GLY A 61 12.23 -6.61 15.73
CA GLY A 61 12.62 -7.99 16.01
C GLY A 61 11.56 -9.06 15.69
N HIS A 62 10.45 -8.70 15.03
CA HIS A 62 9.45 -9.67 14.57
C HIS A 62 9.99 -10.52 13.42
N ASN A 63 9.70 -11.82 13.39
CA ASN A 63 10.06 -12.67 12.26
C ASN A 63 8.98 -12.56 11.18
N LEU A 64 9.35 -12.13 9.98
CA LEU A 64 8.42 -11.92 8.88
C LEU A 64 8.60 -12.99 7.82
N THR A 65 7.51 -13.67 7.48
CA THR A 65 7.40 -14.40 6.20
C THR A 65 6.44 -13.61 5.31
N VAL A 66 6.94 -13.06 4.21
CA VAL A 66 6.19 -12.17 3.32
C VAL A 66 5.98 -12.83 1.97
N ILE A 67 4.76 -13.30 1.70
CA ILE A 67 4.35 -13.70 0.35
C ILE A 67 3.92 -12.45 -0.41
N SER A 68 4.63 -12.08 -1.47
CA SER A 68 4.25 -10.89 -2.24
C SER A 68 4.55 -11.01 -3.72
N TYR A 69 3.82 -10.24 -4.52
CA TYR A 69 4.15 -10.10 -5.94
C TYR A 69 5.39 -9.24 -6.15
N VAL A 70 5.41 -8.08 -5.49
CA VAL A 70 6.44 -7.06 -5.66
C VAL A 70 7.64 -7.39 -4.76
N LYS A 71 8.85 -7.36 -5.33
CA LYS A 71 10.12 -7.51 -4.62
C LYS A 71 10.35 -6.30 -3.73
N HIS A 72 10.66 -6.54 -2.45
CA HIS A 72 11.00 -5.48 -1.52
C HIS A 72 12.49 -5.15 -1.65
N PRO A 73 12.86 -3.91 -2.04
CA PRO A 73 14.27 -3.55 -2.21
C PRO A 73 15.11 -3.59 -0.92
N GLN A 74 14.47 -3.54 0.25
CA GLN A 74 15.15 -3.49 1.55
C GLN A 74 15.07 -4.81 2.32
N ALA A 75 14.44 -5.86 1.77
CA ALA A 75 14.29 -7.14 2.46
C ALA A 75 15.64 -7.73 2.92
N GLU A 76 16.66 -7.67 2.06
CA GLU A 76 18.00 -8.21 2.32
C GLU A 76 18.73 -7.49 3.48
N GLN A 77 18.25 -6.31 3.91
CA GLN A 77 18.81 -5.58 5.05
C GLN A 77 18.38 -6.15 6.39
N TRP A 78 17.35 -7.00 6.42
CA TRP A 78 16.73 -7.52 7.62
C TRP A 78 16.92 -9.04 7.72
N PRO A 79 17.68 -9.56 8.70
CA PRO A 79 17.94 -11.00 8.83
C PRO A 79 16.69 -11.81 9.18
N ASN A 80 15.69 -11.17 9.76
CA ASN A 80 14.40 -11.72 10.18
C ASN A 80 13.27 -11.44 9.18
N TYR A 81 13.62 -11.14 7.92
CA TYR A 81 12.68 -10.92 6.83
C TYR A 81 12.91 -11.93 5.72
N GLU A 82 11.95 -12.82 5.49
CA GLU A 82 11.94 -13.73 4.35
C GLU A 82 10.86 -13.34 3.36
N GLN A 83 11.25 -13.15 2.09
CA GLN A 83 10.32 -12.85 1.01
C GLN A 83 10.10 -14.06 0.09
N LEU A 84 8.85 -14.48 -0.04
CA LEU A 84 8.40 -15.51 -0.98
C LEU A 84 7.71 -14.83 -2.17
N LEU A 85 8.45 -14.67 -3.27
CA LEU A 85 7.95 -13.95 -4.46
C LEU A 85 7.05 -14.85 -5.32
N ILE A 86 5.85 -14.34 -5.64
CA ILE A 86 4.90 -15.00 -6.57
C ILE A 86 5.03 -14.52 -8.03
N SER A 87 5.79 -13.46 -8.27
CA SER A 87 6.13 -12.99 -9.62
C SER A 87 7.01 -14.00 -10.37
N GLN A 88 6.99 -13.97 -11.70
CA GLN A 88 7.85 -14.88 -12.48
C GLN A 88 9.34 -14.48 -12.38
N PRO A 89 10.28 -15.44 -12.44
CA PRO A 89 11.70 -15.14 -12.52
C PRO A 89 12.01 -14.26 -13.74
N GLY A 90 12.71 -13.14 -13.53
CA GLY A 90 13.08 -12.21 -14.60
C GLY A 90 11.95 -11.27 -15.05
N GLU A 91 10.78 -11.31 -14.40
CA GLU A 91 9.73 -10.33 -14.64
C GLU A 91 10.21 -8.92 -14.24
N ASP A 92 10.08 -7.96 -15.16
CA ASP A 92 10.49 -6.58 -14.91
C ASP A 92 9.51 -5.89 -13.94
N GLN A 93 9.90 -5.84 -12.67
CA GLN A 93 9.18 -5.13 -11.63
C GLN A 93 9.68 -3.68 -11.45
N SER A 94 10.67 -3.25 -12.23
CA SER A 94 11.17 -1.88 -12.20
C SER A 94 10.21 -0.90 -12.87
N SER A 95 9.36 -1.40 -13.78
CA SER A 95 8.24 -0.64 -14.31
C SER A 95 7.19 -0.44 -13.24
N THR A 96 7.29 0.69 -12.56
CA THR A 96 6.24 1.22 -11.69
C THR A 96 5.00 1.63 -12.47
N THR A 97 5.05 1.68 -13.81
CA THR A 97 3.91 2.01 -14.66
C THR A 97 3.25 0.75 -15.22
N ILE A 98 1.93 0.62 -15.04
CA ILE A 98 1.08 -0.44 -15.57
C ILE A 98 0.07 0.21 -16.52
N ASN A 99 -0.05 -0.28 -17.75
CA ASN A 99 -0.98 0.29 -18.74
C ASN A 99 -2.41 -0.18 -18.50
N LEU A 100 -3.06 0.33 -17.45
CA LEU A 100 -4.42 -0.06 -17.07
C LEU A 100 -5.49 0.84 -17.70
N VAL A 101 -5.14 2.10 -18.02
CA VAL A 101 -6.08 3.08 -18.56
C VAL A 101 -5.49 3.73 -19.82
N PRO A 102 -5.94 3.34 -21.02
CA PRO A 102 -5.58 4.04 -22.26
C PRO A 102 -6.17 5.46 -22.24
N LEU A 103 -5.36 6.48 -22.56
CA LEU A 103 -5.86 7.86 -22.68
C LEU A 103 -6.77 8.09 -23.90
N THR A 104 -6.81 7.11 -24.80
CA THR A 104 -7.73 7.07 -25.95
C THR A 104 -9.17 6.76 -25.51
N GLU A 105 -9.38 6.15 -24.34
CA GLU A 105 -10.70 5.84 -23.80
C GLU A 105 -11.23 7.00 -22.93
N HIS A 106 -11.89 7.96 -23.56
CA HIS A 106 -12.61 9.01 -22.83
C HIS A 106 -13.82 8.45 -22.11
N THR A 107 -13.85 8.60 -20.79
CA THR A 107 -15.07 8.32 -20.00
C THR A 107 -15.58 9.61 -19.37
N PRO A 108 -16.27 10.48 -20.13
CA PRO A 108 -16.67 11.81 -19.66
C PRO A 108 -17.74 11.77 -18.56
N THR A 109 -18.36 10.61 -18.31
CA THR A 109 -19.36 10.41 -17.27
C THR A 109 -19.07 9.15 -16.45
N ARG A 110 -19.31 9.23 -15.13
CA ARG A 110 -19.29 8.09 -14.21
C ARG A 110 -20.59 7.29 -14.30
N SER A 111 -20.90 6.79 -15.50
CA SER A 111 -22.09 5.98 -15.73
C SER A 111 -22.04 4.68 -14.90
N LEU A 112 -23.20 4.10 -14.59
CA LEU A 112 -23.26 2.77 -13.97
C LEU A 112 -22.51 1.72 -14.81
N GLY A 113 -22.57 1.81 -16.14
CA GLY A 113 -21.84 0.90 -17.03
C GLY A 113 -20.31 0.97 -16.87
N THR A 114 -19.77 2.18 -16.69
CA THR A 114 -18.35 2.40 -16.39
C THR A 114 -17.94 1.68 -15.11
N LEU A 115 -18.75 1.81 -14.07
CA LEU A 115 -18.48 1.20 -12.76
C LEU A 115 -18.56 -0.31 -12.80
N PHE A 116 -19.53 -0.87 -13.52
CA PHE A 116 -19.58 -2.31 -13.73
C PHE A 116 -18.31 -2.79 -14.45
N ARG A 117 -17.85 -2.08 -15.47
CA ARG A 117 -16.60 -2.42 -16.18
C ARG A 117 -15.37 -2.33 -15.26
N GLU A 118 -15.23 -1.25 -14.49
CA GLU A 118 -14.16 -1.09 -13.50
C GLU A 118 -14.19 -2.21 -12.46
N TYR A 119 -15.38 -2.52 -11.92
CA TYR A 119 -15.58 -3.64 -11.01
C TYR A 119 -15.16 -4.98 -11.62
N TYR A 120 -15.62 -5.31 -12.84
CA TYR A 120 -15.26 -6.56 -13.51
C TYR A 120 -13.77 -6.64 -13.81
N SER A 121 -13.13 -5.51 -14.14
CA SER A 121 -11.68 -5.44 -14.30
C SER A 121 -10.95 -5.78 -13.01
N LEU A 122 -11.31 -5.12 -11.90
CA LEU A 122 -10.74 -5.39 -10.58
C LEU A 122 -11.02 -6.81 -10.10
N HIS A 123 -12.21 -7.34 -10.37
CA HIS A 123 -12.54 -8.75 -10.09
C HIS A 123 -11.62 -9.70 -10.87
N SER A 124 -11.49 -9.51 -12.18
CA SER A 124 -10.63 -10.35 -13.03
C SER A 124 -9.17 -10.30 -12.56
N GLU A 125 -8.73 -9.12 -12.16
CA GLU A 125 -7.40 -8.90 -11.59
C GLU A 125 -7.20 -9.63 -10.26
N GLY A 126 -8.17 -9.49 -9.34
CA GLY A 126 -8.22 -10.21 -8.07
C GLY A 126 -8.14 -11.72 -8.27
N GLN A 127 -8.92 -12.27 -9.20
CA GLN A 127 -8.87 -13.71 -9.51
C GLN A 127 -7.51 -14.15 -10.06
N LYS A 128 -6.85 -13.35 -10.90
CA LYS A 128 -5.52 -13.66 -11.44
C LYS A 128 -4.44 -13.63 -10.35
N THR A 129 -4.45 -12.63 -9.48
CA THR A 129 -3.50 -12.50 -8.38
C THR A 129 -3.70 -13.62 -7.35
N CYS A 130 -4.96 -13.97 -7.09
CA CYS A 130 -5.33 -15.10 -6.27
C CYS A 130 -4.84 -16.44 -6.83
N GLU A 131 -5.08 -16.70 -8.12
CA GLU A 131 -4.61 -17.93 -8.78
C GLU A 131 -3.08 -18.04 -8.69
N ARG A 132 -2.37 -16.93 -8.88
CA ARG A 132 -0.90 -16.88 -8.73
C ARG A 132 -0.45 -17.18 -7.31
N LEU A 133 -1.16 -16.67 -6.29
CA LEU A 133 -0.86 -16.95 -4.89
C LEU A 133 -0.91 -18.47 -4.63
N TYR A 134 -2.02 -19.12 -4.99
CA TYR A 134 -2.21 -20.55 -4.73
C TYR A 134 -1.33 -21.44 -5.62
N ALA A 135 -1.10 -21.07 -6.88
CA ALA A 135 -0.23 -21.82 -7.78
C ALA A 135 1.28 -21.68 -7.47
N SER A 136 1.68 -20.78 -6.57
CA SER A 136 3.08 -20.48 -6.29
C SER A 136 3.85 -21.55 -5.52
N GLY A 137 3.16 -22.45 -4.81
CA GLY A 137 3.78 -23.38 -3.84
C GLY A 137 4.11 -22.74 -2.48
N HIS A 138 3.97 -21.41 -2.35
CA HIS A 138 4.30 -20.70 -1.12
C HIS A 138 3.22 -20.89 -0.04
N VAL A 139 1.96 -21.12 -0.44
CA VAL A 139 0.86 -21.42 0.48
C VAL A 139 1.12 -22.73 1.24
N GLU A 140 1.54 -23.79 0.55
CA GLU A 140 1.93 -25.07 1.14
C GLU A 140 3.17 -24.92 2.04
N THR A 141 4.11 -24.06 1.62
CA THR A 141 5.33 -23.77 2.37
C THR A 141 4.99 -23.13 3.72
N VAL A 142 4.11 -22.13 3.75
CA VAL A 142 3.72 -21.47 5.01
C VAL A 142 2.85 -22.36 5.89
N PHE A 143 1.98 -23.21 5.32
CA PHE A 143 1.24 -24.19 6.12
C PHE A 143 2.15 -25.20 6.81
N LYS A 144 3.15 -25.75 6.09
CA LYS A 144 4.14 -26.65 6.69
C LYS A 144 4.95 -25.96 7.77
N ARG A 145 5.36 -24.71 7.54
CA ARG A 145 6.13 -23.95 8.53
C ARG A 145 5.30 -23.68 9.78
N HIS A 146 4.03 -23.30 9.64
CA HIS A 146 3.12 -23.02 10.75
C HIS A 146 3.00 -24.19 11.75
N GLN A 147 3.17 -25.44 11.30
CA GLN A 147 3.14 -26.62 12.17
C GLN A 147 4.32 -26.70 13.16
N THR A 148 5.47 -26.11 12.82
CA THR A 148 6.71 -26.16 13.63
C THR A 148 7.07 -24.80 14.21
N GLN A 149 6.74 -23.72 13.50
CA GLN A 149 6.92 -22.34 13.90
C GLN A 149 5.61 -21.59 13.60
N PRO A 150 4.65 -21.62 14.54
CA PRO A 150 3.37 -20.96 14.36
C PRO A 150 3.53 -19.46 14.13
N TYR A 151 2.64 -18.95 13.29
CA TYR A 151 2.44 -17.52 13.07
C TYR A 151 1.44 -17.01 14.11
N ASP A 152 1.60 -15.76 14.53
CA ASP A 152 0.74 -15.11 15.51
C ASP A 152 -0.42 -14.35 14.86
N LEU A 153 -0.24 -13.88 13.61
CA LEU A 153 -1.25 -13.14 12.85
C LEU A 153 -1.01 -13.19 11.34
N LEU A 154 -2.07 -12.91 10.58
CA LEU A 154 -2.02 -12.62 9.15
C LEU A 154 -2.10 -11.11 8.93
N LEU A 155 -1.08 -10.53 8.30
CA LEU A 155 -1.07 -9.15 7.83
C LEU A 155 -1.31 -9.13 6.31
N THR A 156 -2.38 -8.52 5.84
CA THR A 156 -2.73 -8.62 4.41
C THR A 156 -3.44 -7.39 3.86
N GLU A 157 -3.40 -7.22 2.55
CA GLU A 157 -4.11 -6.16 1.87
C GLU A 157 -5.60 -6.47 1.68
N TYR A 158 -6.43 -5.46 1.92
CA TYR A 158 -7.82 -5.39 1.53
C TYR A 158 -7.95 -4.47 0.32
N PHE A 159 -8.04 -5.08 -0.86
CA PHE A 159 -8.22 -4.36 -2.14
C PHE A 159 -9.26 -5.01 -3.05
N ASN A 160 -8.93 -6.05 -3.84
CA ASN A 160 -9.84 -6.60 -4.86
C ASN A 160 -10.07 -8.13 -4.82
N SER A 161 -9.54 -8.85 -3.84
CA SER A 161 -9.82 -10.27 -3.56
C SER A 161 -9.58 -10.58 -2.07
N ASP A 162 -10.28 -11.59 -1.55
CA ASP A 162 -10.17 -12.09 -0.18
C ASP A 162 -9.66 -13.53 -0.10
N CYS A 163 -9.21 -14.11 -1.21
CA CYS A 163 -8.88 -15.53 -1.21
C CYS A 163 -7.71 -15.89 -0.26
N GLN A 164 -6.84 -14.93 0.04
CA GLN A 164 -5.77 -15.05 1.02
C GLN A 164 -6.28 -15.18 2.46
N LEU A 165 -7.54 -14.83 2.75
CA LEU A 165 -8.10 -14.95 4.10
C LEU A 165 -8.33 -16.41 4.51
N ALA A 166 -8.43 -17.33 3.56
CA ALA A 166 -8.48 -18.76 3.86
C ALA A 166 -7.25 -19.23 4.65
N LEU A 167 -6.08 -18.61 4.46
CA LEU A 167 -4.87 -18.90 5.23
C LEU A 167 -5.09 -18.60 6.72
N ALA A 168 -5.74 -17.47 7.06
CA ALA A 168 -6.06 -17.13 8.44
C ALA A 168 -7.06 -18.11 9.06
N LYS A 169 -8.06 -18.59 8.30
CA LYS A 169 -8.99 -19.60 8.78
C LYS A 169 -8.30 -20.92 9.11
N LEU A 170 -7.45 -21.38 8.20
CA LEU A 170 -6.77 -22.68 8.32
C LEU A 170 -5.67 -22.70 9.39
N MET A 171 -5.02 -21.57 9.62
CA MET A 171 -4.00 -21.42 10.67
C MET A 171 -4.55 -20.79 11.96
N ASN A 172 -5.86 -20.55 12.04
CA ASN A 172 -6.52 -19.92 13.18
C ASN A 172 -5.86 -18.59 13.62
N LEU A 173 -5.60 -17.70 12.65
CA LEU A 173 -4.91 -16.43 12.86
C LEU A 173 -5.90 -15.26 12.94
N PRO A 174 -5.67 -14.27 13.82
CA PRO A 174 -6.29 -12.96 13.66
C PRO A 174 -5.73 -12.26 12.41
N ILE A 175 -6.57 -11.44 11.77
CA ILE A 175 -6.24 -10.68 10.57
C ILE A 175 -6.04 -9.21 10.93
N ILE A 176 -4.93 -8.65 10.47
CA ILE A 176 -4.73 -7.21 10.36
C ILE A 176 -4.83 -6.87 8.86
N GLY A 177 -5.88 -6.16 8.51
CA GLY A 177 -6.10 -5.70 7.14
C GLY A 177 -5.36 -4.39 6.86
N LEU A 178 -4.97 -4.17 5.61
CA LEU A 178 -4.42 -2.90 5.15
C LEU A 178 -5.09 -2.48 3.86
N SER A 179 -5.70 -1.30 3.84
CA SER A 179 -6.21 -0.66 2.64
C SER A 179 -5.22 0.40 2.18
N THR A 180 -4.65 0.23 0.99
CA THR A 180 -3.63 1.12 0.40
C THR A 180 -4.22 2.36 -0.26
N CYS A 181 -5.55 2.41 -0.36
CA CYS A 181 -6.37 3.54 -0.79
C CYS A 181 -7.43 3.87 0.30
N ALA A 182 -8.45 4.66 -0.03
CA ALA A 182 -9.61 4.78 0.84
C ALA A 182 -10.31 3.42 0.98
N LEU A 183 -10.96 3.20 2.13
CA LEU A 183 -11.61 1.93 2.39
C LEU A 183 -12.71 1.67 1.34
N MET A 184 -12.61 0.54 0.64
CA MET A 184 -13.57 0.16 -0.40
C MET A 184 -14.97 -0.06 0.20
N PRO A 185 -16.06 0.22 -0.54
CA PRO A 185 -17.44 0.13 -0.01
C PRO A 185 -17.83 -1.24 0.57
N TYR A 186 -17.18 -2.31 0.13
CA TYR A 186 -17.43 -3.68 0.55
C TYR A 186 -16.64 -4.11 1.81
N TYR A 187 -15.82 -3.25 2.41
CA TYR A 187 -15.00 -3.59 3.59
C TYR A 187 -15.50 -3.01 4.91
N TYR A 188 -16.45 -2.07 4.88
CA TYR A 188 -16.99 -1.41 6.07
C TYR A 188 -17.62 -2.40 7.08
N ASP A 189 -18.37 -3.39 6.59
CA ASP A 189 -19.04 -4.40 7.42
C ASP A 189 -18.09 -5.36 8.15
N ARG A 190 -16.80 -5.41 7.77
CA ARG A 190 -15.82 -6.31 8.41
C ARG A 190 -15.48 -5.91 9.83
N ILE A 191 -15.69 -4.65 10.15
CA ILE A 191 -15.31 -4.01 11.41
C ILE A 191 -16.45 -3.18 12.00
N ASP A 192 -17.69 -3.49 11.58
CA ASP A 192 -18.93 -2.80 11.96
C ASP A 192 -18.86 -1.28 11.79
N LEU A 193 -18.13 -0.80 10.77
CA LEU A 193 -17.98 0.62 10.49
C LEU A 193 -19.17 1.09 9.64
N PRO A 194 -19.90 2.17 10.02
CA PRO A 194 -20.96 2.70 9.19
C PRO A 194 -20.41 3.31 7.88
N ASP A 195 -20.91 2.87 6.73
CA ASP A 195 -20.47 3.32 5.40
C ASP A 195 -21.10 4.63 4.91
N THR A 196 -22.15 5.12 5.60
CA THR A 196 -22.91 6.38 5.37
C THR A 196 -22.70 7.05 3.99
N PRO A 197 -23.18 6.43 2.89
CA PRO A 197 -22.90 6.90 1.53
C PRO A 197 -23.70 8.15 1.12
N SER A 198 -24.44 8.77 2.05
CA SER A 198 -25.08 10.08 1.82
C SER A 198 -24.09 11.25 1.88
N PHE A 199 -22.89 11.04 2.45
CA PHE A 199 -21.82 12.05 2.48
C PHE A 199 -20.41 11.44 2.42
N ILE A 200 -20.25 10.15 2.71
CA ILE A 200 -18.99 9.44 2.44
C ILE A 200 -19.00 8.98 0.99
N GLN A 201 -18.08 9.51 0.20
CA GLN A 201 -17.92 9.12 -1.19
C GLN A 201 -17.29 7.73 -1.26
N SER A 202 -17.87 6.88 -2.11
CA SER A 202 -17.22 5.63 -2.50
C SER A 202 -15.96 5.92 -3.31
N GLU A 203 -14.89 5.17 -3.04
CA GLU A 203 -13.61 5.25 -3.75
C GLU A 203 -13.78 5.18 -5.29
N PHE A 204 -14.83 4.49 -5.76
CA PHE A 204 -15.11 4.37 -7.19
C PHE A 204 -15.60 5.66 -7.87
N VAL A 205 -16.07 6.66 -7.14
CA VAL A 205 -16.86 7.75 -7.76
C VAL A 205 -16.03 9.03 -7.94
N GLY A 206 -15.14 9.32 -7.00
CA GLY A 206 -14.14 10.39 -7.13
C GLY A 206 -14.76 11.77 -7.42
N PHE A 207 -15.81 12.16 -6.69
CA PHE A 207 -16.38 13.49 -6.82
C PHE A 207 -15.44 14.53 -6.17
N ALA A 208 -15.10 15.59 -6.91
CA ALA A 208 -14.13 16.59 -6.45
C ALA A 208 -14.61 17.48 -5.28
N GLY A 209 -15.89 17.44 -4.93
CA GLY A 209 -16.50 18.32 -3.93
C GLY A 209 -17.68 17.69 -3.19
N ALA A 210 -18.41 18.51 -2.44
CA ALA A 210 -19.60 18.08 -1.70
C ALA A 210 -20.70 17.62 -2.67
N LEU A 211 -21.33 16.49 -2.35
CA LEU A 211 -22.32 15.85 -3.22
C LEU A 211 -23.65 16.62 -3.26
N SER A 212 -24.14 16.87 -4.48
CA SER A 212 -25.52 17.26 -4.75
C SER A 212 -26.50 16.14 -4.39
N TRP A 213 -27.81 16.41 -4.38
CA TRP A 213 -28.80 15.40 -3.99
C TRP A 213 -28.80 14.17 -4.91
N ASP A 214 -28.69 14.37 -6.22
CA ASP A 214 -28.65 13.30 -7.21
C ASP A 214 -27.33 12.52 -7.14
N GLU A 215 -26.21 13.20 -6.93
CA GLU A 215 -24.90 12.56 -6.70
C GLU A 215 -24.90 11.68 -5.45
N ARG A 216 -25.60 12.09 -4.37
CA ARG A 216 -25.78 11.26 -3.17
C ARG A 216 -26.57 9.99 -3.46
N LEU A 217 -27.63 10.10 -4.25
CA LEU A 217 -28.44 8.94 -4.64
C LEU A 217 -27.61 7.96 -5.47
N VAL A 218 -26.84 8.49 -6.43
CA VAL A 218 -25.93 7.72 -7.28
C VAL A 218 -24.86 7.03 -6.42
N ASN A 219 -24.20 7.76 -5.51
CA ASN A 219 -23.19 7.21 -4.60
C ASN A 219 -23.77 6.11 -3.68
N PHE A 220 -24.99 6.31 -3.15
CA PHE A 220 -25.69 5.29 -2.36
C PHE A 220 -25.92 4.01 -3.16
N ILE A 221 -26.52 4.12 -4.36
CA ILE A 221 -26.82 2.97 -5.22
C ILE A 221 -25.53 2.21 -5.54
N GLN A 222 -24.48 2.93 -5.93
CA GLN A 222 -23.20 2.34 -6.29
C GLN A 222 -22.54 1.62 -5.12
N ALA A 223 -22.47 2.26 -3.94
CA ALA A 223 -21.88 1.65 -2.75
C ALA A 223 -22.58 0.33 -2.39
N LYS A 224 -23.92 0.29 -2.46
CA LYS A 224 -24.69 -0.94 -2.16
C LYS A 224 -24.59 -1.99 -3.26
N VAL A 225 -24.62 -1.59 -4.54
CA VAL A 225 -24.46 -2.53 -5.66
C VAL A 225 -23.07 -3.15 -5.66
N LEU A 226 -22.00 -2.36 -5.52
CA LEU A 226 -20.63 -2.87 -5.46
C LEU A 226 -20.44 -3.84 -4.30
N LYS A 227 -21.04 -3.56 -3.15
CA LYS A 227 -21.04 -4.47 -2.00
C LYS A 227 -21.72 -5.81 -2.31
N LEU A 228 -22.89 -5.78 -2.95
CA LEU A 228 -23.58 -7.00 -3.36
C LEU A 228 -22.81 -7.78 -4.43
N LEU A 229 -22.25 -7.08 -5.43
CA LEU A 229 -21.41 -7.70 -6.44
C LEU A 229 -20.21 -8.39 -5.80
N TYR A 230 -19.48 -7.69 -4.92
CA TYR A 230 -18.31 -8.25 -4.27
C TYR A 230 -18.66 -9.53 -3.47
N ARG A 231 -19.72 -9.48 -2.66
CA ARG A 231 -20.20 -10.64 -1.88
C ARG A 231 -20.63 -11.82 -2.75
N TYR A 232 -21.45 -11.57 -3.78
CA TYR A 232 -22.09 -12.65 -4.54
C TYR A 232 -21.34 -13.06 -5.81
N HIS A 233 -20.32 -12.31 -6.23
CA HIS A 233 -19.51 -12.60 -7.40
C HIS A 233 -18.03 -12.79 -7.02
N SER A 234 -17.36 -11.79 -6.44
CA SER A 234 -15.93 -11.91 -6.09
C SER A 234 -15.69 -12.94 -4.99
N ASN A 235 -16.37 -12.86 -3.85
CA ASN A 235 -16.15 -13.82 -2.77
C ASN A 235 -16.56 -15.24 -3.15
N ARG A 236 -17.59 -15.41 -3.99
CA ARG A 236 -17.92 -16.75 -4.53
C ARG A 236 -16.81 -17.31 -5.43
N ALA A 237 -16.22 -16.46 -6.26
CA ALA A 237 -15.10 -16.87 -7.10
C ALA A 237 -13.85 -17.18 -6.26
N ASP A 238 -13.55 -16.35 -5.25
CA ASP A 238 -12.48 -16.61 -4.27
C ASP A 238 -12.69 -17.95 -3.56
N ASN A 239 -13.90 -18.22 -3.03
CA ASN A 239 -14.22 -19.48 -2.36
C ASN A 239 -14.03 -20.69 -3.31
N ALA A 240 -14.49 -20.58 -4.56
CA ALA A 240 -14.34 -21.65 -5.56
C ALA A 240 -12.88 -21.89 -5.94
N LEU A 241 -12.07 -20.83 -6.04
CA LEU A 241 -10.65 -20.93 -6.33
C LEU A 241 -9.91 -21.58 -5.15
N VAL A 242 -10.14 -21.13 -3.92
CA VAL A 242 -9.58 -21.75 -2.72
C VAL A 242 -9.95 -23.23 -2.66
N SER A 243 -11.22 -23.56 -2.91
CA SER A 243 -11.69 -24.94 -2.88
C SER A 243 -10.99 -25.82 -3.93
N ARG A 244 -10.74 -25.29 -5.13
CA ARG A 244 -10.02 -26.01 -6.18
C ARG A 244 -8.58 -26.33 -5.80
N HIS A 245 -7.87 -25.40 -5.16
CA HIS A 245 -6.46 -25.56 -4.83
C HIS A 245 -6.24 -26.33 -3.53
N LEU A 246 -7.08 -26.12 -2.52
CA LEU A 246 -6.90 -26.70 -1.19
C LEU A 246 -7.83 -27.88 -0.88
N GLY A 247 -8.86 -28.12 -1.70
CA GLY A 247 -9.84 -29.20 -1.46
C GLY A 247 -10.74 -28.97 -0.25
N ILE A 248 -10.92 -27.71 0.17
CA ILE A 248 -11.74 -27.33 1.33
C ILE A 248 -12.87 -26.39 0.93
N GLU A 249 -13.90 -26.33 1.76
CA GLU A 249 -14.89 -25.25 1.68
C GLU A 249 -14.52 -24.14 2.65
N VAL A 250 -14.58 -22.89 2.19
CA VAL A 250 -14.36 -21.69 2.99
C VAL A 250 -15.38 -20.63 2.58
N ASP A 251 -15.80 -19.81 3.53
CA ASP A 251 -16.49 -18.55 3.26
C ASP A 251 -15.57 -17.39 3.64
N VAL A 252 -14.87 -16.81 2.66
CA VAL A 252 -13.93 -15.71 2.90
C VAL A 252 -14.60 -14.45 3.46
N ASP A 253 -15.90 -14.23 3.20
CA ASP A 253 -16.66 -13.12 3.79
C ASP A 253 -16.92 -13.36 5.28
N GLU A 254 -17.24 -14.60 5.67
CA GLU A 254 -17.37 -14.99 7.08
C GLU A 254 -16.03 -14.85 7.81
N VAL A 255 -14.94 -15.32 7.20
CA VAL A 255 -13.58 -15.18 7.75
C VAL A 255 -13.24 -13.70 7.95
N ALA A 256 -13.50 -12.86 6.96
CA ALA A 256 -13.28 -11.42 7.07
C ALA A 256 -14.07 -10.80 8.23
N ARG A 257 -15.35 -11.15 8.41
CA ARG A 257 -16.19 -10.60 9.49
C ARG A 257 -15.83 -11.12 10.88
N THR A 258 -15.27 -12.32 10.99
CA THR A 258 -15.04 -12.98 12.29
C THR A 258 -13.60 -12.94 12.77
N GLN A 259 -12.62 -12.79 11.86
CA GLN A 259 -11.19 -12.85 12.20
C GLN A 259 -10.46 -11.52 11.99
N THR A 260 -11.09 -10.49 11.41
CA THR A 260 -10.48 -9.14 11.31
C THR A 260 -10.45 -8.46 12.67
N ALA A 261 -9.24 -8.14 13.15
CA ALA A 261 -9.07 -7.42 14.41
C ALA A 261 -9.08 -5.89 14.21
N PHE A 262 -8.39 -5.41 13.18
CA PHE A 262 -8.44 -4.01 12.75
C PHE A 262 -7.90 -3.86 11.33
N ILE A 263 -8.17 -2.70 10.73
CA ILE A 263 -7.78 -2.31 9.38
C ILE A 263 -6.97 -1.02 9.45
N PHE A 264 -5.77 -1.04 8.89
CA PHE A 264 -5.00 0.16 8.57
C PHE A 264 -5.50 0.76 7.25
N GLY A 265 -5.95 2.01 7.26
CA GLY A 265 -6.36 2.71 6.04
C GLY A 265 -5.36 3.79 5.65
N ASN A 266 -4.88 3.78 4.40
CA ASN A 266 -4.06 4.86 3.84
C ASN A 266 -4.93 6.07 3.47
N GLN A 267 -5.57 6.65 4.48
CA GLN A 267 -6.36 7.86 4.40
C GLN A 267 -6.17 8.68 5.67
N HIS A 268 -6.61 9.95 5.65
CA HIS A 268 -6.54 10.84 6.80
C HIS A 268 -7.77 11.76 6.84
N TYR A 269 -8.38 11.90 8.01
CA TYR A 269 -9.59 12.71 8.23
C TYR A 269 -9.48 14.16 7.73
N SER A 270 -8.27 14.76 7.76
CA SER A 270 -8.05 16.12 7.22
C SER A 270 -8.34 16.25 5.72
N LEU A 271 -8.20 15.16 4.95
CA LEU A 271 -8.50 15.13 3.51
C LEU A 271 -9.88 14.52 3.25
N MET A 272 -10.27 13.57 4.09
CA MET A 272 -11.46 12.74 3.91
C MET A 272 -12.74 13.33 4.50
N GLY A 273 -12.62 14.40 5.29
CA GLY A 273 -13.72 15.04 5.99
C GLY A 273 -14.20 14.27 7.22
N SER A 274 -15.35 14.68 7.76
CA SER A 274 -15.96 14.04 8.92
C SER A 274 -16.52 12.67 8.56
N ARG A 275 -16.11 11.62 9.28
CA ARG A 275 -16.57 10.24 9.09
C ARG A 275 -16.78 9.55 10.44
N PRO A 276 -17.68 8.55 10.54
CA PRO A 276 -17.70 7.64 11.67
C PRO A 276 -16.33 6.98 11.84
N GLN A 277 -15.88 6.83 13.09
CA GLN A 277 -14.62 6.18 13.40
C GLN A 277 -14.87 4.98 14.32
N SER A 278 -14.17 3.89 14.05
CA SER A 278 -14.12 2.70 14.89
C SER A 278 -12.71 2.54 15.42
N LEU A 279 -12.54 1.98 16.63
CA LEU A 279 -11.21 1.61 17.14
C LEU A 279 -10.56 0.52 16.29
N GLN A 280 -11.35 -0.22 15.52
CA GLN A 280 -10.88 -1.22 14.56
C GLN A 280 -10.43 -0.61 13.23
N PHE A 281 -10.55 0.71 13.04
CA PHE A 281 -10.07 1.39 11.84
C PHE A 281 -9.03 2.44 12.21
N VAL A 282 -7.79 2.19 11.81
CA VAL A 282 -6.64 3.05 12.13
C VAL A 282 -6.16 3.73 10.85
N GLU A 283 -6.30 5.05 10.82
CA GLU A 283 -5.83 5.88 9.70
C GLU A 283 -4.32 6.05 9.77
N VAL A 284 -3.63 5.59 8.72
CA VAL A 284 -2.17 5.64 8.54
C VAL A 284 -1.80 6.35 7.23
N GLY A 285 -2.63 7.32 6.82
CA GLY A 285 -2.41 8.13 5.64
C GLY A 285 -0.99 8.71 5.61
N GLY A 286 -0.25 8.42 4.54
CA GLY A 286 1.11 8.92 4.37
C GLY A 286 2.20 8.12 5.09
N VAL A 287 1.92 6.92 5.61
CA VAL A 287 2.94 6.04 6.26
C VAL A 287 4.16 5.75 5.38
N HIS A 288 4.02 5.85 4.06
CA HIS A 288 5.10 5.67 3.08
C HIS A 288 5.92 6.93 2.79
N LEU A 289 5.58 8.05 3.41
CA LEU A 289 6.33 9.31 3.33
C LEU A 289 7.41 9.29 4.41
N THR A 290 8.46 8.50 4.19
CA THR A 290 9.58 8.41 5.13
C THR A 290 10.71 9.35 4.73
N SER A 291 11.56 9.75 5.69
CA SER A 291 12.77 10.52 5.37
C SER A 291 13.70 9.75 4.42
N GLN A 292 13.70 8.41 4.49
CA GLN A 292 14.41 7.59 3.50
C GLN A 292 13.77 7.63 2.10
N ALA A 293 12.47 7.92 1.97
CA ALA A 293 11.80 8.11 0.67
C ALA A 293 12.01 9.53 0.11
N ALA A 294 12.44 10.48 0.94
CA ALA A 294 12.86 11.82 0.56
C ALA A 294 14.32 11.87 0.05
N GLN A 295 14.82 10.79 -0.57
CA GLN A 295 16.21 10.69 -1.08
C GLN A 295 16.61 11.83 -2.01
N GLU A 296 17.91 12.00 -2.19
CA GLU A 296 18.47 12.97 -3.13
C GLU A 296 17.91 12.80 -4.55
N LEU A 297 17.62 13.94 -5.17
CA LEU A 297 17.17 13.99 -6.54
C LEU A 297 18.29 13.50 -7.47
N PRO A 298 17.97 12.72 -8.53
CA PRO A 298 18.93 12.42 -9.58
C PRO A 298 19.61 13.70 -10.08
N ALA A 299 20.92 13.63 -10.33
CA ALA A 299 21.74 14.81 -10.63
C ALA A 299 21.17 15.65 -11.79
N ASN A 300 20.58 15.01 -12.79
CA ASN A 300 19.94 15.70 -13.92
C ASN A 300 18.68 16.49 -13.51
N ILE A 301 17.89 15.99 -12.55
CA ILE A 301 16.73 16.70 -12.01
C ILE A 301 17.19 17.84 -11.10
N ALA A 302 18.15 17.57 -10.21
CA ALA A 302 18.69 18.58 -9.30
C ALA A 302 19.29 19.77 -10.08
N GLN A 303 20.16 19.49 -11.07
CA GLN A 303 20.75 20.51 -11.91
C GLN A 303 19.70 21.32 -12.69
N PHE A 304 18.66 20.66 -13.22
CA PHE A 304 17.58 21.35 -13.92
C PHE A 304 16.82 22.31 -12.99
N ILE A 305 16.62 21.92 -11.73
CA ILE A 305 16.00 22.78 -10.72
C ILE A 305 16.91 23.96 -10.37
N ASP A 306 18.19 23.69 -10.06
CA ASP A 306 19.16 24.69 -9.63
C ASP A 306 19.42 25.77 -10.68
N GLN A 307 19.33 25.41 -11.97
CA GLN A 307 19.53 26.33 -13.09
C GLN A 307 18.27 27.16 -13.45
N SER A 308 17.13 26.92 -12.80
CA SER A 308 15.88 27.59 -13.14
C SER A 308 15.74 28.92 -12.40
N GLU A 309 15.66 30.01 -13.16
CA GLU A 309 15.28 31.33 -12.64
C GLU A 309 13.76 31.55 -12.61
N VAL A 310 13.00 30.63 -13.22
CA VAL A 310 11.53 30.66 -13.33
C VAL A 310 10.89 29.51 -12.56
N PRO A 311 9.58 29.58 -12.24
CA PRO A 311 8.88 28.47 -11.60
C PRO A 311 8.96 27.17 -12.41
N ILE A 312 8.93 26.04 -11.71
CA ILE A 312 8.94 24.71 -12.31
C ILE A 312 7.61 24.02 -12.03
N ILE A 313 7.04 23.39 -13.06
CA ILE A 313 5.92 22.46 -12.92
C ILE A 313 6.44 21.03 -13.08
N PHE A 314 6.07 20.16 -12.14
CA PHE A 314 6.20 18.73 -12.32
C PHE A 314 4.89 18.16 -12.88
N PHE A 315 4.96 17.52 -14.04
CA PHE A 315 3.82 16.94 -14.74
C PHE A 315 3.92 15.42 -14.77
N SER A 316 2.98 14.74 -14.11
CA SER A 316 2.96 13.28 -13.96
C SER A 316 1.52 12.76 -13.85
N TRP A 317 1.24 11.66 -14.54
CA TRP A 317 -0.05 10.95 -14.50
C TRP A 317 -0.01 9.69 -13.62
N GLY A 318 1.01 9.58 -12.78
CA GLY A 318 1.16 8.43 -11.87
C GLY A 318 1.56 7.15 -12.59
N SER A 319 1.24 6.01 -11.99
CA SER A 319 1.65 4.67 -12.44
C SER A 319 0.67 3.98 -13.38
N MET A 320 -0.60 4.39 -13.45
CA MET A 320 -1.62 3.61 -14.20
C MET A 320 -1.83 4.08 -15.64
N VAL A 321 -1.32 5.27 -15.97
CA VAL A 321 -1.56 5.95 -17.25
C VAL A 321 -0.23 6.12 -17.96
N ARG A 322 -0.16 5.65 -19.20
CA ARG A 322 0.98 5.93 -20.09
C ARG A 322 0.70 7.21 -20.86
N ILE A 323 1.28 8.33 -20.42
CA ILE A 323 1.07 9.61 -21.10
C ILE A 323 1.61 9.58 -22.52
N SER A 324 2.59 8.73 -22.80
CA SER A 324 3.09 8.48 -24.16
C SER A 324 2.07 7.87 -25.12
N SER A 325 0.87 7.46 -24.65
CA SER A 325 -0.22 6.93 -25.48
C SER A 325 -1.31 7.95 -25.81
N ILE A 326 -1.11 9.21 -25.43
CA ILE A 326 -2.05 10.30 -25.71
C ILE A 326 -2.12 10.59 -27.21
N ASP A 327 -3.30 10.96 -27.70
CA ASP A 327 -3.49 11.41 -29.08
C ASP A 327 -2.67 12.68 -29.39
N GLU A 328 -2.17 12.79 -30.61
CA GLU A 328 -1.25 13.85 -31.05
C GLU A 328 -1.85 15.26 -30.89
N ASP A 329 -3.14 15.42 -31.16
CA ASP A 329 -3.85 16.71 -31.04
C ASP A 329 -3.90 17.20 -29.59
N LYS A 330 -4.14 16.30 -28.63
CA LYS A 330 -4.14 16.63 -27.20
C LYS A 330 -2.73 16.89 -26.69
N LEU A 331 -1.73 16.12 -27.14
CA LEU A 331 -0.33 16.39 -26.81
C LEU A 331 0.07 17.78 -27.28
N ALA A 332 -0.25 18.12 -28.53
CA ALA A 332 0.04 19.43 -29.11
C ALA A 332 -0.62 20.56 -28.31
N ALA A 333 -1.89 20.40 -27.91
CA ALA A 333 -2.60 21.38 -27.09
C ALA A 333 -1.95 21.58 -25.70
N ILE A 334 -1.53 20.49 -25.03
CA ILE A 334 -0.83 20.58 -23.74
C ILE A 334 0.52 21.27 -23.90
N VAL A 335 1.29 20.89 -24.92
CA VAL A 335 2.60 21.50 -25.21
C VAL A 335 2.44 22.99 -25.50
N GLU A 336 1.51 23.38 -26.37
CA GLU A 336 1.25 24.78 -26.71
C GLU A 336 0.89 25.60 -25.46
N ALA A 337 0.06 25.05 -24.57
CA ALA A 337 -0.29 25.72 -23.31
C ALA A 337 0.94 25.91 -22.40
N LEU A 338 1.79 24.89 -22.27
CA LEU A 338 3.01 24.96 -21.46
C LEU A 338 4.06 25.90 -22.06
N GLU A 339 4.21 25.91 -23.39
CA GLU A 339 5.14 26.78 -24.11
C GLU A 339 4.83 28.26 -23.91
N ARG A 340 3.55 28.63 -23.82
CA ARG A 340 3.10 30.02 -23.58
C ARG A 340 3.36 30.54 -22.17
N GLN A 341 3.63 29.67 -21.19
CA GLN A 341 3.85 30.08 -19.81
C GLN A 341 5.34 30.30 -19.50
N PRO A 342 5.72 31.30 -18.70
CA PRO A 342 7.10 31.55 -18.30
C PRO A 342 7.53 30.61 -17.17
N LEU A 343 7.54 29.31 -17.46
CA LEU A 343 7.89 28.23 -16.53
C LEU A 343 8.69 27.14 -17.23
N ARG A 344 9.42 26.35 -16.45
CA ARG A 344 10.06 25.10 -16.89
C ARG A 344 9.23 23.90 -16.46
N VAL A 345 9.38 22.78 -17.16
CA VAL A 345 8.55 21.58 -16.96
C VAL A 345 9.44 20.37 -16.77
N ILE A 346 9.25 19.65 -15.67
CA ILE A 346 9.73 18.28 -15.51
C ILE A 346 8.56 17.37 -15.84
N TRP A 347 8.66 16.59 -16.92
CA TRP A 347 7.57 15.77 -17.43
C TRP A 347 7.92 14.28 -17.31
N LYS A 348 7.15 13.53 -16.53
CA LYS A 348 7.22 12.06 -16.52
C LYS A 348 6.76 11.50 -17.87
N TRP A 349 7.62 10.77 -18.56
CA TRP A 349 7.34 10.21 -19.89
C TRP A 349 7.86 8.78 -20.02
N GLU A 350 6.97 7.83 -20.30
CA GLU A 350 7.28 6.40 -20.17
C GLU A 350 7.93 5.78 -21.41
N ALA A 351 7.78 6.41 -22.58
CA ALA A 351 8.37 5.93 -23.82
C ALA A 351 9.83 6.38 -23.98
N GLU A 352 10.62 5.58 -24.70
CA GLU A 352 12.01 5.93 -25.02
C GLU A 352 12.08 7.12 -26.00
N GLU A 353 11.14 7.17 -26.95
CA GLU A 353 10.99 8.31 -27.86
C GLU A 353 10.26 9.46 -27.15
N LYS A 354 10.97 10.59 -27.05
CA LYS A 354 10.51 11.80 -26.37
C LYS A 354 10.03 12.83 -27.40
N PRO A 355 9.03 13.65 -27.08
CA PRO A 355 8.68 14.81 -27.88
C PRO A 355 9.92 15.71 -28.10
N LYS A 356 10.12 16.16 -29.34
CA LYS A 356 11.23 17.06 -29.69
C LYS A 356 10.86 18.50 -29.30
N LEU A 357 11.00 18.81 -28.01
CA LEU A 357 10.75 20.13 -27.44
C LEU A 357 12.05 20.78 -26.97
N ASP A 358 11.99 22.07 -26.65
CA ASP A 358 13.10 22.84 -26.08
C ASP A 358 13.59 22.19 -24.77
N ALA A 359 14.84 21.72 -24.76
CA ALA A 359 15.46 21.05 -23.62
C ALA A 359 15.76 22.01 -22.46
N ASP A 360 15.87 23.32 -22.72
CA ASP A 360 16.02 24.32 -21.66
C ASP A 360 14.70 24.46 -20.90
N LYS A 361 13.56 24.28 -21.56
CA LYS A 361 12.23 24.37 -20.96
C LYS A 361 11.67 23.04 -20.45
N PHE A 362 11.92 21.93 -21.14
CA PHE A 362 11.31 20.63 -20.85
C PHE A 362 12.37 19.56 -20.49
N LEU A 363 12.26 19.00 -19.29
CA LEU A 363 13.02 17.83 -18.86
C LEU A 363 12.12 16.59 -18.82
N PHE A 364 12.33 15.67 -19.76
CA PHE A 364 11.63 14.39 -19.80
C PHE A 364 12.36 13.31 -19.00
N VAL A 365 11.67 12.74 -18.01
CA VAL A 365 12.18 11.67 -17.13
C VAL A 365 11.28 10.45 -17.16
N LYS A 366 11.85 9.25 -17.19
CA LYS A 366 11.05 8.00 -17.15
C LYS A 366 10.40 7.79 -15.79
N TRP A 367 11.12 8.17 -14.74
CA TRP A 367 10.67 8.13 -13.36
C TRP A 367 11.29 9.29 -12.58
N ALA A 368 10.53 9.86 -11.64
CA ALA A 368 11.01 10.87 -10.72
C ALA A 368 10.76 10.40 -9.28
N PRO A 369 11.70 10.63 -8.34
CA PRO A 369 11.43 10.44 -6.91
C PRO A 369 10.43 11.52 -6.45
N GLN A 370 9.14 11.28 -6.69
CA GLN A 370 8.08 12.28 -6.59
C GLN A 370 8.05 12.98 -5.23
N LEU A 371 8.27 12.27 -4.12
CA LEU A 371 8.29 12.89 -2.80
C LEU A 371 9.43 13.90 -2.68
N ALA A 372 10.67 13.47 -2.93
CA ALA A 372 11.84 14.35 -2.90
C ALA A 372 11.69 15.56 -3.83
N LEU A 373 11.16 15.34 -5.04
CA LEU A 373 10.92 16.41 -6.00
C LEU A 373 9.91 17.43 -5.48
N LEU A 374 8.80 16.97 -4.90
CA LEU A 374 7.79 17.87 -4.33
C LEU A 374 8.32 18.61 -3.10
N CYS A 375 9.10 17.94 -2.24
CA CYS A 375 9.74 18.58 -1.08
C CYS A 375 10.70 19.70 -1.51
N GLU A 376 11.46 19.47 -2.58
CA GLU A 376 12.35 20.47 -3.17
C GLU A 376 11.57 21.65 -3.74
N LEU A 377 10.62 21.39 -4.63
CA LEU A 377 9.86 22.43 -5.34
C LEU A 377 8.99 23.28 -4.41
N LEU A 378 8.48 22.71 -3.33
CA LEU A 378 7.63 23.41 -2.36
C LEU A 378 8.43 24.01 -1.20
N GLN A 379 9.77 23.88 -1.20
CA GLN A 379 10.65 24.31 -0.12
C GLN A 379 10.25 23.73 1.25
N MET A 380 9.67 22.53 1.25
CA MET A 380 9.18 21.84 2.45
C MET A 380 10.22 20.89 3.06
N ARG A 381 11.52 21.12 2.78
CA ARG A 381 12.66 20.39 3.35
C ARG A 381 12.72 20.28 4.90
N PRO A 382 11.97 21.05 5.71
CA PRO A 382 11.87 20.77 7.15
C PRO A 382 10.80 19.73 7.52
N PHE A 383 9.83 19.50 6.63
CA PHE A 383 8.69 18.58 6.82
C PHE A 383 8.89 17.25 6.07
N CYS A 384 9.87 17.24 5.16
CA CYS A 384 10.53 16.08 4.60
C CYS A 384 11.91 15.97 5.27
#